data_AF-A0AAV5TBR2-F1
#
_entry.id   AF-A0AAV5TBR2-F1
#
_cell.length_a   1.000
_cell.length_b   1.000
_cell.length_c   1.000
_cell.angle_alpha   90.00
_cell.angle_beta   90.00
_cell.angle_gamma   90.00
#
_symmetry.space_group_name_H-M   'P 1'
#
loop_
_entity.id
_entity.type
_entity.pdbx_description
1 polymer ?
#
loop_
_entity_poly.entity_id
_entity_poly.type
_entity_poly.pdbx_seq_one_letter_code
_entity_poly.pdbx_strand_id
1 'polypeptide(L)'
;SLSSPFLAEWYFNAFFVARIIMGLAEGFVAPSMGSMSGRWYPPNDRSTLTGIYHTGSQIGAALASVISAALCGSPWGWHSIFYLFGAIGVVWTIAWVELASDSPSTNKFVSEREAKYLAIEIRRKE
;
A
#
# COMPACT_ATOMS: atom_id res chain seq x y z
N SER A 1 9.07 10.43 0.22
CA SER A 1 9.30 10.57 1.68
C SER A 1 10.76 10.68 2.08
N LEU A 2 11.69 9.85 1.58
CA LEU A 2 13.12 9.91 1.96
C LEU A 2 13.80 11.28 1.79
N SER A 3 13.44 12.06 0.78
CA SER A 3 14.05 13.36 0.47
C SER A 3 13.43 14.55 1.21
N SER A 4 12.36 14.33 1.98
CA SER A 4 11.60 15.40 2.66
C SER A 4 12.45 16.26 3.60
N PRO A 5 13.38 15.70 4.40
CA PRO A 5 14.20 16.55 5.26
C PRO A 5 15.16 17.44 4.49
N PHE A 6 15.83 16.90 3.47
CA PHE A 6 16.78 17.64 2.64
C PHE A 6 16.09 18.74 1.79
N LEU A 7 14.89 18.46 1.27
CA LEU A 7 14.11 19.41 0.47
C LEU A 7 13.48 20.52 1.33
N ALA A 8 13.11 20.23 2.57
CA ALA A 8 12.52 21.23 3.48
C ALA A 8 13.52 22.31 3.90
N GLU A 9 14.82 21.96 3.99
CA GLU A 9 15.86 22.90 4.40
C GLU A 9 16.39 23.77 3.26
N TRP A 10 16.34 23.30 2.01
CA TRP A 10 16.96 23.99 0.87
C TRP A 10 15.98 24.58 -0.15
N TYR A 11 14.79 23.97 -0.37
CA TYR A 11 13.88 24.37 -1.46
C TYR A 11 12.40 24.12 -1.13
N PHE A 12 11.73 25.11 -0.54
CA PHE A 12 10.29 25.08 -0.22
C PHE A 12 9.40 24.64 -1.40
N ASN A 13 9.66 25.17 -2.60
CA ASN A 13 8.88 24.85 -3.80
C ASN A 13 8.97 23.36 -4.20
N ALA A 14 10.15 22.76 -4.04
CA ALA A 14 10.36 21.36 -4.38
C ALA A 14 9.69 20.43 -3.36
N PHE A 15 9.68 20.82 -2.07
CA PHE A 15 8.91 20.13 -1.04
C PHE A 15 7.39 20.20 -1.29
N PHE A 16 6.89 21.38 -1.69
CA PHE A 16 5.48 21.58 -2.01
C PHE A 16 5.03 20.68 -3.18
N VAL A 17 5.79 20.65 -4.27
CA VAL A 17 5.50 19.78 -5.42
C VAL A 17 5.55 18.30 -5.03
N ALA A 18 6.55 17.88 -4.23
CA ALA A 18 6.64 16.50 -3.76
C ALA A 18 5.40 16.09 -2.93
N ARG A 19 4.82 17.01 -2.17
CA ARG A 19 3.58 16.76 -1.40
C ARG A 19 2.35 16.65 -2.28
N ILE A 20 2.26 17.45 -3.34
CA ILE A 20 1.18 17.32 -4.34
C ILE A 20 1.26 15.93 -5.00
N ILE A 21 2.44 15.52 -5.45
CA ILE A 21 2.63 14.22 -6.09
C ILE A 21 2.25 13.07 -5.14
N MET A 22 2.67 13.15 -3.88
CA MET A 22 2.33 12.15 -2.87
C MET A 22 0.82 12.07 -2.63
N GLY A 23 0.13 13.21 -2.46
CA GLY A 23 -1.32 13.23 -2.28
C GLY A 23 -2.09 12.69 -3.49
N LEU A 24 -1.61 12.99 -4.71
CA LEU A 24 -2.17 12.42 -5.93
C LEU A 24 -1.99 10.89 -5.97
N ALA A 25 -0.80 10.40 -5.66
CA ALA A 25 -0.50 8.96 -5.65
C ALA A 25 -1.37 8.20 -4.64
N GLU A 26 -1.54 8.72 -3.42
CA GLU A 26 -2.42 8.13 -2.40
C GLU A 26 -3.89 8.09 -2.85
N GLY A 27 -4.36 9.11 -3.58
CA GLY A 27 -5.72 9.16 -4.12
C GLY A 27 -6.05 8.02 -5.09
N PHE A 28 -5.06 7.49 -5.81
CA PHE A 28 -5.26 6.36 -6.72
C PHE A 28 -5.32 4.99 -6.02
N VAL A 29 -4.90 4.90 -4.76
CA VAL A 29 -4.81 3.61 -4.04
C VAL A 29 -6.20 3.01 -3.83
N ALA A 30 -7.16 3.79 -3.35
CA ALA A 30 -8.53 3.30 -3.07
C ALA A 30 -9.26 2.73 -4.31
N PRO A 31 -9.35 3.44 -5.46
CA PRO A 31 -10.02 2.90 -6.64
C PRO A 31 -9.26 1.70 -7.25
N SER A 32 -7.92 1.71 -7.19
CA SER A 32 -7.11 0.59 -7.68
C SER A 32 -7.33 -0.68 -6.85
N MET A 33 -7.35 -0.55 -5.53
CA MET A 33 -7.66 -1.66 -4.62
C MET A 33 -9.08 -2.17 -4.85
N GLY A 34 -10.07 -1.28 -5.00
CA GLY A 34 -11.45 -1.67 -5.30
C GLY A 34 -11.58 -2.46 -6.61
N SER A 35 -10.90 -2.01 -7.67
CA SER A 35 -10.86 -2.73 -8.96
C SER A 35 -10.17 -4.09 -8.83
N MET A 36 -9.04 -4.15 -8.14
CA MET A 36 -8.29 -5.40 -7.93
C MET A 36 -9.12 -6.40 -7.12
N SER A 37 -9.74 -5.97 -6.02
CA SER A 37 -10.60 -6.81 -5.20
C SER A 37 -11.81 -7.35 -5.97
N GLY A 38 -12.31 -6.58 -6.94
CA GLY A 38 -13.37 -7.02 -7.84
C GLY A 38 -12.98 -8.22 -8.71
N ARG A 39 -11.74 -8.23 -9.21
CA ARG A 39 -11.22 -9.26 -10.13
C ARG A 39 -10.65 -10.49 -9.43
N TRP A 40 -10.30 -10.35 -8.15
CA TRP A 40 -9.62 -11.39 -7.39
C TRP A 40 -10.53 -12.15 -6.43
N TYR A 41 -11.67 -11.57 -6.04
CA TYR A 41 -12.49 -12.15 -4.97
C TYR A 41 -13.99 -12.21 -5.30
N PRO A 42 -14.66 -13.33 -4.93
CA PRO A 42 -16.10 -13.47 -4.99
C PRO A 42 -16.83 -12.41 -4.14
N PRO A 43 -18.02 -11.95 -4.54
CA PRO A 43 -18.79 -10.94 -3.81
C PRO A 43 -19.02 -11.24 -2.32
N ASN A 44 -19.16 -12.53 -1.95
CA ASN A 44 -19.36 -12.92 -0.56
C ASN A 44 -18.14 -12.64 0.33
N ASP A 45 -16.93 -12.80 -0.21
CA ASP A 45 -15.69 -12.70 0.57
C ASP A 45 -15.09 -11.28 0.52
N ARG A 46 -15.56 -10.43 -0.41
CA ARG A 46 -15.10 -9.04 -0.55
C ARG A 46 -15.26 -8.22 0.72
N SER A 47 -16.35 -8.41 1.47
CA SER A 47 -16.61 -7.68 2.72
C SER A 47 -15.59 -8.00 3.81
N THR A 48 -15.29 -9.29 4.01
CA THR A 48 -14.27 -9.77 4.93
C THR A 48 -12.89 -9.23 4.58
N LEU A 49 -12.52 -9.27 3.30
CA LEU A 49 -11.22 -8.76 2.82
C LEU A 49 -11.08 -7.25 2.99
N THR A 50 -12.15 -6.51 2.71
CA THR A 50 -12.20 -5.07 2.96
C THR A 50 -12.04 -4.77 4.46
N GLY A 51 -12.67 -5.58 5.32
CA GLY A 51 -12.51 -5.49 6.78
C GLY A 51 -11.07 -5.76 7.23
N ILE A 52 -10.41 -6.78 6.68
CA ILE A 52 -8.99 -7.08 6.96
C ILE A 52 -8.10 -5.93 6.50
N TYR A 53 -8.32 -5.39 5.29
CA TYR A 53 -7.57 -4.25 4.75
C TYR A 53 -7.69 -3.02 5.66
N HIS A 54 -8.90 -2.65 6.06
CA HIS A 54 -9.11 -1.50 6.94
C HIS A 54 -8.48 -1.73 8.33
N THR A 55 -8.64 -2.92 8.90
CA THR A 55 -8.05 -3.24 10.20
C THR A 55 -6.52 -3.16 10.14
N GLY A 56 -5.92 -3.71 9.09
CA GLY A 56 -4.48 -3.61 8.84
C GLY A 56 -4.00 -2.17 8.68
N SER A 57 -4.75 -1.34 7.95
CA SER A 57 -4.46 0.10 7.80
C SER A 57 -4.47 0.83 9.14
N GLN A 58 -5.48 0.58 9.99
CA GLN A 58 -5.59 1.20 11.32
C GLN A 58 -4.47 0.76 12.26
N ILE A 59 -4.14 -0.54 12.27
CA ILE A 59 -3.02 -1.08 13.07
C ILE A 59 -1.70 -0.49 12.60
N GLY A 60 -1.49 -0.42 11.28
CA GLY A 60 -0.31 0.18 10.67
C GLY A 60 -0.15 1.65 11.06
N ALA A 61 -1.22 2.44 11.03
CA ALA A 61 -1.20 3.84 11.44
C ALA A 61 -0.87 4.01 12.93
N ALA A 62 -1.43 3.15 13.79
CA ALA A 62 -1.13 3.16 15.22
C ALA A 62 0.34 2.82 15.50
N LEU A 63 0.84 1.73 14.92
CA LEU A 63 2.26 1.34 15.04
C LEU A 63 3.19 2.41 14.48
N ALA A 64 2.84 2.97 13.31
CA ALA A 64 3.63 4.02 12.69
C ALA A 64 3.76 5.24 13.60
N SER A 65 2.68 5.62 14.27
CA SER A 65 2.65 6.74 15.22
C SER A 65 3.54 6.48 16.44
N VAL A 66 3.44 5.29 17.04
CA VAL A 66 4.27 4.89 18.20
C VAL A 66 5.75 4.84 17.85
N ILE A 67 6.09 4.22 16.71
CA ILE A 67 7.47 4.13 16.20
C ILE A 67 8.01 5.51 15.89
N SER A 68 7.20 6.37 15.24
CA SER A 68 7.59 7.75 14.94
C SER A 68 7.85 8.56 16.21
N ALA A 69 7.02 8.42 17.24
CA ALA A 69 7.22 9.08 18.52
C ALA A 69 8.53 8.65 19.20
N ALA A 70 8.83 7.33 19.20
CA ALA A 70 10.06 6.80 19.76
C ALA A 70 11.31 7.26 18.99
N LEU A 71 11.24 7.27 17.65
CA LEU A 71 12.33 7.73 16.78
C LEU A 71 12.60 9.24 16.92
N CYS A 72 11.55 10.04 17.08
CA CYS A 72 11.68 11.48 17.25
C CYS A 72 12.46 11.85 18.53
N GLY A 73 12.31 11.06 19.60
CA GLY A 73 13.06 11.22 20.85
C GLY A 73 14.49 10.67 20.83
N SER A 74 14.90 10.01 19.74
CA SER A 74 16.24 9.43 19.60
C SER A 74 17.26 10.48 19.11
N PRO A 75 18.58 10.28 19.33
CA PRO A 75 19.61 11.21 18.85
C PRO A 75 19.68 11.34 17.32
N TRP A 76 18.99 10.47 16.57
CA TRP A 76 18.87 10.51 15.11
C TRP A 76 17.78 11.48 14.63
N GLY A 77 16.96 12.00 15.55
CA GLY A 77 15.92 12.98 15.32
C GLY A 77 14.82 12.52 14.36
N TRP A 78 13.99 13.46 13.93
CA TRP A 78 12.82 13.22 13.07
C TRP A 78 13.16 12.73 11.65
N HIS A 79 14.40 12.93 11.21
CA HIS A 79 14.90 12.49 9.90
C HIS A 79 14.82 10.96 9.75
N SER A 80 15.11 10.23 10.83
CA SER A 80 15.08 8.76 10.88
C SER A 80 13.73 8.16 10.50
N ILE A 81 12.63 8.85 10.80
CA ILE A 81 11.25 8.45 10.47
C ILE A 81 11.10 8.32 8.95
N PHE A 82 11.56 9.32 8.21
CA PHE A 82 11.46 9.34 6.74
C PHE A 82 12.28 8.25 6.07
N TYR A 83 13.47 7.93 6.63
CA TYR A 83 14.31 6.85 6.14
C TYR A 83 13.69 5.48 6.41
N LEU A 84 13.17 5.24 7.63
CA LEU A 84 12.59 3.96 8.00
C LEU A 84 11.33 3.65 7.18
N PHE A 85 10.31 4.51 7.24
CA PHE A 85 9.06 4.28 6.51
C PHE A 85 9.27 4.33 4.99
N GLY A 86 10.21 5.16 4.53
CA GLY A 86 10.59 5.20 3.14
C GLY A 86 11.20 3.90 2.64
N ALA A 87 12.17 3.33 3.38
CA ALA A 87 12.81 2.07 3.03
C ALA A 87 11.81 0.89 3.06
N ILE A 88 10.96 0.82 4.10
CA ILE A 88 9.90 -0.19 4.18
C ILE A 88 8.96 -0.09 2.98
N GLY A 89 8.55 1.12 2.59
CA GLY A 89 7.69 1.36 1.43
C GLY A 89 8.32 0.91 0.11
N VAL A 90 9.62 1.16 -0.09
CA VAL A 90 10.36 0.70 -1.28
C VAL A 90 10.43 -0.82 -1.33
N VAL A 91 10.82 -1.47 -0.23
CA VAL A 91 10.88 -2.94 -0.14
C VAL A 91 9.51 -3.55 -0.42
N TRP A 92 8.45 -2.98 0.17
CA TRP A 92 7.09 -3.42 -0.06
C TRP A 92 6.63 -3.23 -1.51
N THR A 93 7.00 -2.12 -2.15
CA THR A 93 6.67 -1.86 -3.56
C THR A 93 7.33 -2.89 -4.47
N ILE A 94 8.60 -3.22 -4.23
CA ILE A 94 9.31 -4.25 -5.00
C ILE A 94 8.62 -5.61 -4.82
N ALA A 95 8.30 -5.99 -3.57
CA ALA A 95 7.56 -7.22 -3.31
C ALA A 95 6.19 -7.23 -4.00
N TRP A 96 5.48 -6.11 -4.00
CA TRP A 96 4.17 -5.98 -4.63
C TRP A 96 4.25 -6.12 -6.14
N VAL A 97 5.25 -5.53 -6.80
CA VAL A 97 5.45 -5.66 -8.26
C VAL A 97 5.71 -7.10 -8.68
N GLU A 98 6.40 -7.89 -7.87
CA GLU A 98 6.68 -9.30 -8.16
C GLU A 98 5.50 -10.23 -7.82
N LEU A 99 4.74 -9.93 -6.76
CA LEU A 99 3.68 -10.81 -6.23
C LEU A 99 2.30 -10.49 -6.80
N ALA A 100 2.00 -9.23 -7.07
CA ALA A 100 0.69 -8.81 -7.55
C ALA A 100 0.55 -9.07 -9.06
N SER A 101 -0.65 -9.43 -9.50
CA SER A 101 -0.97 -9.59 -10.92
C SER A 101 -2.40 -9.12 -11.18
N ASP A 102 -2.66 -8.62 -12.39
CA ASP A 102 -3.95 -8.03 -12.73
C ASP A 102 -5.10 -9.05 -12.81
N SER A 103 -4.79 -10.33 -13.06
CA SER A 103 -5.78 -11.41 -13.03
C SER A 103 -5.26 -12.65 -12.29
N PRO A 104 -6.15 -13.42 -11.63
CA PRO A 104 -5.78 -14.71 -11.04
C PRO A 104 -5.20 -15.69 -12.05
N SER A 105 -5.59 -15.58 -13.33
CA SER A 105 -5.13 -16.43 -14.43
C SER A 105 -3.72 -16.12 -14.93
N THR A 106 -3.19 -14.93 -14.67
CA THR A 106 -1.83 -14.52 -15.05
C THR A 106 -0.84 -14.58 -13.88
N ASN A 107 -1.32 -14.81 -12.66
CA ASN A 107 -0.47 -14.86 -11.48
C ASN A 107 0.28 -16.20 -11.40
N LYS A 108 1.61 -16.12 -11.26
CA LYS A 108 2.51 -17.28 -11.15
C LYS A 108 2.37 -18.08 -9.84
N PHE A 109 1.77 -17.48 -8.81
CA PHE A 109 1.62 -18.06 -7.48
C PHE A 109 0.24 -18.68 -7.25
N VAL A 110 -0.72 -18.47 -8.15
CA VAL A 110 -2.08 -19.03 -8.04
C VAL A 110 -2.12 -20.42 -8.69
N SER A 111 -2.69 -21.39 -7.97
CA SER A 111 -2.85 -22.74 -8.52
C SER A 111 -3.91 -22.77 -9.63
N GLU A 112 -3.75 -23.63 -10.64
CA GLU A 112 -4.75 -23.76 -11.71
C GLU A 112 -6.17 -24.06 -11.21
N ARG A 113 -6.28 -24.80 -10.09
CA ARG A 113 -7.58 -25.13 -9.47
C ARG A 113 -8.23 -23.88 -8.90
N GLU A 114 -7.46 -23.05 -8.21
CA GLU A 114 -7.91 -21.81 -7.60
C GLU A 114 -8.25 -20.76 -8.66
N ALA A 115 -7.43 -20.61 -9.70
CA ALA A 115 -7.73 -19.73 -10.84
C ALA A 115 -9.05 -20.12 -11.53
N LYS A 116 -9.31 -21.42 -11.74
CA LYS A 116 -10.58 -21.91 -12.31
C LYS A 116 -11.75 -21.68 -11.36
N TYR A 117 -11.58 -21.91 -10.06
CA TYR A 117 -12.62 -21.64 -9.05
C TYR A 117 -13.00 -20.16 -9.04
N LEU A 118 -12.02 -19.26 -8.95
CA LEU A 118 -12.23 -17.81 -8.95
C LEU A 118 -12.91 -17.34 -10.24
N ALA A 119 -12.47 -17.84 -11.40
CA ALA A 119 -13.08 -17.49 -12.69
C ALA A 119 -14.57 -17.89 -12.78
N ILE A 120 -14.93 -19.05 -12.24
CA ILE A 120 -16.32 -19.53 -12.21
C ILE A 120 -17.15 -18.70 -11.21
N GLU A 121 -16.63 -18.52 -9.99
CA GLU A 121 -17.39 -17.92 -8.89
C GLU A 121 -17.60 -16.41 -9.06
N ILE A 122 -16.60 -15.69 -9.61
CA ILE A 122 -16.71 -14.26 -9.92
C ILE A 122 -17.76 -14.06 -11.01
N ARG A 123 -17.76 -14.88 -12.07
CA ARG A 123 -18.71 -14.77 -13.20
C ARG A 123 -20.13 -15.20 -12.85
N ARG A 124 -20.31 -16.07 -11.87
CA ARG A 124 -21.63 -16.57 -11.44
C ARG A 124 -22.51 -15.50 -10.79
N LYS A 125 -21.92 -14.41 -10.29
CA LYS A 125 -22.60 -13.36 -9.52
C LYS A 125 -22.55 -11.97 -10.16
N GLU A 126 -22.07 -11.87 -11.40
CA GLU A 126 -22.30 -10.71 -12.29
C GLU A 126 -23.64 -10.87 -13.01
#